data_AF-A0A381ZG99-F1
#
_entry.id   AF-A0A381ZG99-F1
#
_cell.length_a   1.000
_cell.length_b   1.000
_cell.length_c   1.000
_cell.angle_alpha   90.00
_cell.angle_beta   90.00
_cell.angle_gamma   90.00
#
_symmetry.space_group_name_H-M   'P 1'
#
loop_
_entity.id
_entity.type
_entity.pdbx_description
1 polymer ?
#
loop_
_entity_poly.entity_id
_entity_poly.type
_entity_poly.pdbx_seq_one_letter_code
_entity_poly.pdbx_strand_id
1 'polypeptide(L)'
;MLLIAQDQPDMTVLFDYFDSTITIYVEGDEIVIEGDGVPSHLSPYFVQTYSQTNNGMYYWQDDDGDGVNDLWMQTPANMNLNPNRIAQQNYEFRIPLYPEINPNGPTDTFLGPIGVSINGVPFFNEYESPTQTVTNQVIQSFDPANGHPAPQGNYHYHFPPESLFTVTEDNFIGFAGDGFPVYGPKNPDGNNAQNLDNFHGEYGPTPDFPDSIYHYHTNYTQPYIIGAFAGTLGTGFGGGGGGGGGGNPPDCNEVPPGMPCCGDGTCGGSETETNCPADCATAIEPTIVVNEFLALNDACCTDPNGENDDYIELYNYGNEAVNIGGYIITDNIGNYENYHQIPIGNDSTIIQPGEIILLWADKDSEQGVLHLEIKLSGSGEQIAIFMPDSNTVVDTLSYGEQTVDVSYGRFPNGSDTWQQMNPTPGTSNTEELFSMDSNTILNSYRLYPAYPNPFNPETTIRYDLPEQTFVFITIYDVVGRKIRTIVNEQQDSGKRSIIWNAKDKNGQPVSAGIYLYQIQAGDFVQTKKLILIK
;
A
#
# COMPACT_ATOMS: atom_id res chain seq x y z
N MET A 1 -17.29 -63.85 -6.48
CA MET A 1 -16.44 -63.39 -5.37
C MET A 1 -16.66 -61.89 -5.34
N LEU A 2 -17.52 -61.40 -4.42
CA LEU A 2 -17.68 -59.96 -4.21
C LEU A 2 -16.30 -59.43 -3.83
N LEU A 3 -15.73 -58.52 -4.63
CA LEU A 3 -14.66 -57.68 -4.12
C LEU A 3 -15.29 -56.88 -2.98
N ILE A 4 -14.77 -57.10 -1.79
CA ILE A 4 -15.05 -56.30 -0.60
C ILE A 4 -14.53 -54.91 -0.97
N ALA A 5 -15.39 -53.89 -0.96
CA ALA A 5 -14.95 -52.52 -1.07
C ALA A 5 -13.86 -52.31 -0.01
N GLN A 6 -12.68 -51.90 -0.43
CA GLN A 6 -11.70 -51.38 0.51
C GLN A 6 -12.41 -50.19 1.18
N ASP A 7 -12.65 -50.26 2.48
CA ASP A 7 -13.30 -49.16 3.21
C ASP A 7 -12.48 -47.90 2.91
N GLN A 8 -13.06 -46.96 2.16
CA GLN A 8 -12.41 -45.68 1.88
C GLN A 8 -12.12 -45.01 3.23
N PRO A 9 -10.91 -44.50 3.46
CA PRO A 9 -10.55 -43.93 4.74
C PRO A 9 -11.47 -42.74 5.06
N ASP A 10 -12.12 -42.81 6.21
CA ASP A 10 -13.06 -41.78 6.69
C ASP A 10 -12.27 -40.64 7.36
N MET A 11 -12.30 -39.46 6.76
CA MET A 11 -11.55 -38.29 7.23
C MET A 11 -12.09 -37.68 8.53
N THR A 12 -13.26 -38.09 9.01
CA THR A 12 -13.82 -37.58 10.28
C THR A 12 -12.96 -37.90 11.50
N VAL A 13 -12.08 -38.90 11.42
CA VAL A 13 -11.10 -39.20 12.49
C VAL A 13 -10.15 -38.03 12.78
N LEU A 14 -9.97 -37.11 11.83
CA LEU A 14 -9.06 -35.96 11.93
C LEU A 14 -9.74 -34.71 12.51
N PHE A 15 -11.06 -34.71 12.72
CA PHE A 15 -11.79 -33.50 13.14
C PHE A 15 -11.36 -32.99 14.52
N ASP A 16 -10.98 -33.90 15.42
CA ASP A 16 -10.56 -33.56 16.78
C ASP A 16 -9.23 -32.78 16.85
N TYR A 17 -8.50 -32.66 15.73
CA TYR A 17 -7.29 -31.84 15.65
C TYR A 17 -7.58 -30.35 15.44
N PHE A 18 -8.78 -29.99 14.98
CA PHE A 18 -9.11 -28.59 14.69
C PHE A 18 -9.28 -27.78 15.98
N ASP A 19 -8.81 -26.53 15.93
CA ASP A 19 -8.95 -25.59 17.03
C ASP A 19 -10.42 -25.38 17.38
N SER A 20 -10.70 -25.15 18.67
CA SER A 20 -12.07 -24.95 19.18
C SER A 20 -12.81 -23.74 18.57
N THR A 21 -12.09 -22.87 17.84
CA THR A 21 -12.64 -21.71 17.14
C THR A 21 -13.15 -22.06 15.74
N ILE A 22 -12.84 -23.25 15.23
CA ILE A 22 -13.22 -23.71 13.89
C ILE A 22 -14.45 -24.59 13.98
N THR A 23 -15.41 -24.36 13.10
CA THR A 23 -16.58 -25.22 12.96
C THR A 23 -16.33 -26.19 11.82
N ILE A 24 -16.31 -27.49 12.13
CA ILE A 24 -16.09 -28.55 11.14
C ILE A 24 -17.20 -29.60 11.24
N TYR A 25 -17.80 -29.96 10.11
CA TYR A 25 -18.88 -30.93 10.04
C TYR A 25 -18.99 -31.57 8.65
N VAL A 26 -19.78 -32.64 8.54
CA VAL A 26 -20.08 -33.30 7.28
C VAL A 26 -21.42 -32.82 6.73
N GLU A 27 -21.44 -32.43 5.45
CA GLU A 27 -22.66 -32.12 4.70
C GLU A 27 -22.66 -32.93 3.39
N GLY A 28 -23.48 -33.98 3.32
CA GLY A 28 -23.48 -34.89 2.18
C GLY A 28 -22.19 -35.70 2.10
N ASP A 29 -21.50 -35.62 0.96
CA ASP A 29 -20.20 -36.27 0.70
C ASP A 29 -19.02 -35.28 0.85
N GLU A 30 -19.25 -34.13 1.48
CA GLU A 30 -18.25 -33.08 1.73
C GLU A 30 -18.02 -32.85 3.22
N ILE A 31 -16.79 -32.45 3.55
CA ILE A 31 -16.41 -31.84 4.83
C ILE A 31 -16.52 -30.32 4.64
N VAL A 32 -17.25 -29.67 5.52
CA VAL A 32 -17.39 -28.21 5.59
C VAL A 32 -16.56 -27.70 6.76
N ILE A 33 -15.67 -26.75 6.50
CA ILE A 33 -14.76 -26.14 7.48
C ILE A 33 -14.99 -24.63 7.46
N GLU A 34 -15.53 -24.09 8.54
CA GLU A 34 -15.81 -22.67 8.71
C GLU A 34 -14.87 -22.08 9.76
N GLY A 35 -14.16 -21.03 9.38
CA GLY A 35 -13.13 -20.40 10.21
C GLY A 35 -12.98 -18.92 9.91
N ASP A 36 -12.32 -18.22 10.82
CA ASP A 36 -12.15 -16.77 10.73
C ASP A 36 -10.79 -16.36 10.15
N GLY A 37 -9.95 -17.32 9.77
CA GLY A 37 -8.65 -17.09 9.15
C GLY A 37 -7.62 -16.42 10.07
N VAL A 38 -7.91 -16.29 11.37
CA VAL A 38 -7.00 -15.67 12.34
C VAL A 38 -6.11 -16.76 12.96
N PRO A 39 -4.76 -16.62 12.90
CA PRO A 39 -3.87 -17.59 13.50
C PRO A 39 -3.99 -17.63 15.03
N SER A 40 -3.90 -18.83 15.61
CA SER A 40 -3.95 -19.06 17.06
C SER A 40 -2.58 -18.96 17.76
N HIS A 41 -1.62 -18.22 17.20
CA HIS A 41 -0.28 -18.01 17.75
C HIS A 41 0.12 -16.54 17.79
N LEU A 42 1.16 -16.21 18.56
CA LEU A 42 1.71 -14.85 18.60
C LEU A 42 2.23 -14.42 17.23
N SER A 43 1.94 -13.17 16.83
CA SER A 43 2.43 -12.58 15.57
C SER A 43 2.72 -11.09 15.73
N PRO A 44 3.76 -10.53 15.09
CA PRO A 44 3.98 -9.09 15.05
C PRO A 44 2.86 -8.37 14.26
N TYR A 45 2.11 -9.08 13.42
CA TYR A 45 1.12 -8.50 12.51
C TYR A 45 -0.25 -8.20 13.11
N PHE A 46 -0.45 -8.43 14.40
CA PHE A 46 -1.65 -8.01 15.11
C PHE A 46 -1.64 -6.51 15.43
N VAL A 47 -2.78 -5.83 15.25
CA VAL A 47 -2.98 -4.42 15.65
C VAL A 47 -3.69 -4.27 16.98
N GLN A 48 -3.41 -3.14 17.63
CA GLN A 48 -4.10 -2.68 18.83
C GLN A 48 -5.58 -2.40 18.53
N THR A 49 -6.48 -3.01 19.31
CA THR A 49 -7.94 -2.75 19.37
C THR A 49 -8.76 -3.02 18.11
N TYR A 50 -9.10 -4.29 17.89
CA TYR A 50 -10.51 -4.73 17.84
C TYR A 50 -10.53 -6.14 18.43
N SER A 51 -11.69 -6.59 18.89
CA SER A 51 -11.97 -7.96 19.32
C SER A 51 -11.61 -8.97 18.23
N GLN A 52 -10.33 -9.33 18.08
CA GLN A 52 -9.85 -10.17 16.97
C GLN A 52 -10.14 -11.66 17.15
N THR A 53 -11.06 -12.00 18.03
CA THR A 53 -12.07 -13.03 17.78
C THR A 53 -13.30 -12.66 18.63
N ASN A 54 -14.48 -13.18 18.29
CA ASN A 54 -15.58 -13.29 19.27
C ASN A 54 -15.21 -14.16 20.50
N ASN A 55 -13.98 -14.71 20.54
CA ASN A 55 -13.53 -15.78 21.43
C ASN A 55 -12.48 -15.32 22.46
N GLY A 56 -12.04 -14.05 22.45
CA GLY A 56 -11.32 -13.43 23.57
C GLY A 56 -9.85 -13.84 23.77
N MET A 57 -9.19 -14.36 22.74
CA MET A 57 -7.76 -14.73 22.80
C MET A 57 -6.87 -13.54 22.39
N TYR A 58 -5.82 -13.26 23.17
CA TYR A 58 -4.86 -12.18 22.92
C TYR A 58 -3.57 -12.76 22.36
N TYR A 59 -3.30 -12.53 21.07
CA TYR A 59 -2.12 -13.07 20.37
C TYR A 59 -1.07 -12.00 20.02
N TRP A 60 -1.07 -10.90 20.78
CA TRP A 60 -0.05 -9.85 20.72
C TRP A 60 0.58 -9.70 22.11
N GLN A 61 1.83 -9.23 22.16
CA GLN A 61 2.59 -9.07 23.41
C GLN A 61 2.73 -7.59 23.75
N ASP A 62 2.52 -7.23 25.01
CA ASP A 62 2.59 -5.85 25.53
C ASP A 62 3.04 -5.91 26.99
N ASP A 63 4.32 -6.21 27.17
CA ASP A 63 4.96 -6.40 28.46
C ASP A 63 5.09 -5.09 29.23
N ASP A 64 5.16 -3.94 28.55
CA ASP A 64 5.29 -2.62 29.17
C ASP A 64 3.97 -1.85 29.33
N GLY A 65 2.89 -2.33 28.72
CA GLY A 65 1.54 -1.79 28.84
C GLY A 65 1.36 -0.45 28.13
N ASP A 66 2.25 -0.11 27.20
CA ASP A 66 2.15 1.10 26.37
C ASP A 66 1.11 0.93 25.25
N GLY A 67 0.65 -0.30 25.05
CA GLY A 67 -0.38 -0.65 24.09
C GLY A 67 0.16 -0.98 22.69
N VAL A 68 1.47 -0.99 22.50
CA VAL A 68 2.10 -1.39 21.24
C VAL A 68 2.46 -2.87 21.32
N ASN A 69 2.30 -3.58 20.21
CA ASN A 69 2.78 -4.96 20.13
C ASN A 69 4.31 -4.98 20.22
N ASP A 70 4.84 -5.45 21.33
CA ASP A 70 6.27 -5.63 21.55
C ASP A 70 6.93 -6.42 20.43
N LEU A 71 6.24 -7.42 19.88
CA LEU A 71 6.76 -8.22 18.78
C LEU A 71 6.92 -7.41 17.48
N TRP A 72 6.12 -6.35 17.30
CA TRP A 72 6.27 -5.40 16.19
C TRP A 72 7.47 -4.46 16.41
N MET A 73 7.72 -4.06 17.65
CA MET A 73 8.81 -3.14 18.02
C MET A 73 10.17 -3.84 18.18
N GLN A 74 10.16 -5.13 18.52
CA GLN A 74 11.33 -5.97 18.79
C GLN A 74 11.61 -6.95 17.65
N THR A 75 11.12 -6.69 16.44
CA THR A 75 11.33 -7.58 15.30
C THR A 75 12.82 -7.87 15.09
N PRO A 76 13.20 -9.14 14.85
CA PRO A 76 14.57 -9.51 14.54
C PRO A 76 15.14 -8.65 13.40
N ALA A 77 16.41 -8.26 13.47
CA ALA A 77 17.05 -7.35 12.51
C ALA A 77 17.06 -7.83 11.04
N ASN A 78 16.62 -9.07 10.80
CA ASN A 78 16.53 -9.74 9.51
C ASN A 78 15.09 -9.93 9.01
N MET A 79 14.09 -9.39 9.71
CA MET A 79 12.68 -9.44 9.31
C MET A 79 12.29 -8.15 8.56
N ASN A 80 11.73 -8.29 7.36
CA ASN A 80 11.14 -7.18 6.61
C ASN A 80 9.64 -7.16 6.89
N LEU A 81 9.22 -6.34 7.85
CA LEU A 81 7.81 -6.24 8.23
C LEU A 81 6.93 -5.90 7.03
N ASN A 82 5.94 -6.75 6.81
CA ASN A 82 4.85 -6.51 5.88
C ASN A 82 3.98 -5.35 6.41
N PRO A 83 3.60 -4.36 5.57
CA PRO A 83 2.76 -3.24 6.00
C PRO A 83 1.32 -3.67 6.35
N ASN A 84 0.88 -4.83 5.89
CA ASN A 84 -0.44 -5.38 6.19
C ASN A 84 -0.53 -5.86 7.64
N ARG A 85 -1.77 -6.05 8.09
CA ARG A 85 -2.10 -6.49 9.46
C ARG A 85 -3.11 -7.60 9.40
N ILE A 86 -3.03 -8.54 10.33
CA ILE A 86 -3.98 -9.64 10.43
C ILE A 86 -5.37 -9.06 10.70
N ALA A 87 -6.34 -9.50 9.90
CA ALA A 87 -7.73 -9.17 10.06
C ALA A 87 -8.59 -10.43 9.97
N GLN A 88 -9.71 -10.42 10.69
CA GLN A 88 -10.68 -11.50 10.65
C GLN A 88 -11.29 -11.63 9.25
N GLN A 89 -11.32 -12.85 8.74
CA GLN A 89 -11.96 -13.26 7.49
C GLN A 89 -13.20 -14.12 7.80
N ASN A 90 -13.96 -14.49 6.77
CA ASN A 90 -15.07 -15.44 6.88
C ASN A 90 -14.86 -16.54 5.82
N TYR A 91 -14.10 -17.57 6.18
CA TYR A 91 -13.84 -18.69 5.29
C TYR A 91 -14.87 -19.80 5.48
N GLU A 92 -15.30 -20.38 4.37
CA GLU A 92 -16.02 -21.64 4.29
C GLU A 92 -15.30 -22.49 3.24
N PHE A 93 -14.70 -23.60 3.66
CA PHE A 93 -14.06 -24.55 2.78
C PHE A 93 -14.91 -25.81 2.67
N ARG A 94 -15.09 -26.29 1.43
CA ARG A 94 -15.77 -27.55 1.14
C ARG A 94 -14.83 -28.47 0.40
N ILE A 95 -14.52 -29.60 1.02
CA ILE A 95 -13.57 -30.59 0.51
C ILE A 95 -14.22 -31.99 0.51
N PRO A 96 -13.77 -32.93 -0.33
CA PRO A 96 -14.31 -34.30 -0.34
C PRO A 96 -14.14 -35.01 1.00
N LEU A 97 -15.21 -35.67 1.48
CA LEU A 97 -15.14 -36.53 2.68
C LEU A 97 -14.32 -37.81 2.43
N TYR A 98 -14.38 -38.32 1.20
CA TYR A 98 -13.67 -39.51 0.75
C TYR A 98 -12.77 -39.11 -0.43
N PRO A 99 -11.55 -38.60 -0.17
CA PRO A 99 -10.67 -38.14 -1.22
C PRO A 99 -10.21 -39.31 -2.10
N GLU A 100 -10.25 -39.11 -3.41
CA GLU A 100 -9.81 -40.10 -4.40
C GLU A 100 -8.81 -39.47 -5.36
N ILE A 101 -7.74 -40.20 -5.69
CA ILE A 101 -6.78 -39.79 -6.72
C ILE A 101 -7.50 -39.52 -8.02
N ASN A 102 -7.23 -38.36 -8.61
CA ASN A 102 -7.81 -37.96 -9.88
C ASN A 102 -7.33 -38.94 -10.98
N PRO A 103 -8.24 -39.69 -11.62
CA PRO A 103 -7.87 -40.66 -12.64
C PRO A 103 -7.26 -40.01 -13.88
N ASN A 104 -7.43 -38.70 -14.06
CA ASN A 104 -6.87 -37.92 -15.17
C ASN A 104 -5.48 -37.34 -14.86
N GLY A 105 -4.93 -37.62 -13.68
CA GLY A 105 -3.67 -37.05 -13.21
C GLY A 105 -3.88 -35.82 -12.31
N PRO A 106 -2.78 -35.30 -11.72
CA PRO A 106 -2.84 -34.19 -10.78
C PRO A 106 -3.34 -32.91 -11.47
N THR A 107 -4.02 -32.05 -10.70
CA THR A 107 -4.46 -30.71 -11.13
C THR A 107 -3.64 -29.63 -10.44
N ASP A 108 -3.29 -28.59 -11.20
CA ASP A 108 -2.44 -27.51 -10.69
C ASP A 108 -3.09 -26.78 -9.50
N THR A 109 -2.24 -26.29 -8.60
CA THR A 109 -2.64 -25.34 -7.57
C THR A 109 -2.87 -23.94 -8.17
N PHE A 110 -3.43 -23.02 -7.37
CA PHE A 110 -3.72 -21.64 -7.78
C PHE A 110 -3.31 -20.65 -6.67
N LEU A 111 -3.25 -19.35 -6.97
CA LEU A 111 -2.72 -18.29 -6.08
C LEU A 111 -3.57 -17.95 -4.84
N GLY A 112 -4.65 -18.71 -4.62
CA GLY A 112 -5.53 -18.55 -3.47
C GLY A 112 -5.32 -19.65 -2.44
N PRO A 113 -6.26 -19.81 -1.50
CA PRO A 113 -6.30 -20.94 -0.60
C PRO A 113 -6.27 -22.26 -1.38
N ILE A 114 -5.22 -23.06 -1.18
CA ILE A 114 -5.07 -24.42 -1.72
C ILE A 114 -5.39 -25.50 -0.67
N GLY A 115 -5.61 -25.08 0.57
CA GLY A 115 -6.01 -25.94 1.67
C GLY A 115 -6.33 -25.10 2.90
N VAL A 116 -6.66 -25.76 4.00
CA VAL A 116 -6.95 -25.13 5.29
C VAL A 116 -6.26 -25.89 6.40
N SER A 117 -5.58 -25.15 7.27
CA SER A 117 -4.89 -25.71 8.44
C SER A 117 -5.83 -25.94 9.62
N ILE A 118 -5.37 -26.68 10.63
CA ILE A 118 -6.16 -27.01 11.84
C ILE A 118 -6.56 -25.78 12.66
N ASN A 119 -5.87 -24.65 12.52
CA ASN A 119 -6.25 -23.38 13.15
C ASN A 119 -7.12 -22.48 12.24
N GLY A 120 -7.57 -22.99 11.09
CA GLY A 120 -8.42 -22.28 10.14
C GLY A 120 -7.70 -21.30 9.21
N VAL A 121 -6.37 -21.19 9.29
CA VAL A 121 -5.58 -20.37 8.37
C VAL A 121 -5.40 -21.11 7.03
N PRO A 122 -5.60 -20.44 5.88
CA PRO A 122 -5.36 -21.02 4.58
C PRO A 122 -3.91 -21.47 4.32
N PHE A 123 -3.75 -22.59 3.62
CA PHE A 123 -2.51 -22.93 2.93
C PHE A 123 -2.48 -22.28 1.55
N PHE A 124 -1.34 -21.73 1.16
CA PHE A 124 -1.08 -21.17 -0.16
C PHE A 124 0.06 -21.98 -0.83
N ASN A 125 0.09 -21.99 -2.16
CA ASN A 125 1.16 -22.66 -2.91
C ASN A 125 2.46 -21.86 -2.85
N GLU A 126 3.52 -22.32 -3.52
CA GLU A 126 4.82 -21.65 -3.47
C GLU A 126 4.91 -20.32 -4.26
N TYR A 127 3.80 -19.84 -4.82
CA TYR A 127 3.75 -18.70 -5.73
C TYR A 127 3.17 -17.47 -5.05
N GLU A 128 3.85 -16.33 -5.20
CA GLU A 128 3.34 -15.00 -4.80
C GLU A 128 2.63 -14.28 -5.96
N SER A 129 2.86 -14.74 -7.19
CA SER A 129 2.18 -14.26 -8.40
C SER A 129 2.15 -15.38 -9.45
N PRO A 130 1.38 -15.24 -10.56
CA PRO A 130 1.24 -16.32 -11.54
C PRO A 130 2.57 -16.80 -12.16
N THR A 131 3.62 -15.99 -12.06
CA THR A 131 4.92 -16.28 -12.69
C THR A 131 6.08 -16.30 -11.70
N GLN A 132 5.83 -16.05 -10.41
CA GLN A 132 6.88 -15.84 -9.42
C GLN A 132 6.64 -16.67 -8.18
N THR A 133 7.62 -17.50 -7.84
CA THR A 133 7.67 -18.18 -6.55
C THR A 133 8.03 -17.19 -5.46
N VAL A 134 7.59 -17.45 -4.23
CA VAL A 134 7.89 -16.64 -3.04
C VAL A 134 9.37 -16.26 -2.99
N THR A 135 9.64 -14.95 -3.03
CA THR A 135 11.01 -14.40 -2.95
C THR A 135 11.57 -14.40 -1.53
N ASN A 136 12.91 -14.29 -1.43
CA ASN A 136 13.59 -14.05 -0.16
C ASN A 136 13.06 -12.82 0.59
N GLN A 137 12.56 -11.80 -0.12
CA GLN A 137 11.97 -10.62 0.50
C GLN A 137 10.66 -10.96 1.22
N VAL A 138 9.80 -11.77 0.59
CA VAL A 138 8.56 -12.25 1.20
C VAL A 138 8.85 -13.23 2.35
N ILE A 139 9.81 -14.14 2.20
CA ILE A 139 10.24 -15.05 3.29
C ILE A 139 10.73 -14.25 4.50
N GLN A 140 11.45 -13.15 4.29
CA GLN A 140 11.88 -12.26 5.38
C GLN A 140 10.70 -11.53 6.04
N SER A 141 9.51 -11.54 5.45
CA SER A 141 8.30 -11.01 6.07
C SER A 141 7.51 -12.06 6.87
N PHE A 142 7.91 -13.32 6.87
CA PHE A 142 7.17 -14.31 7.65
C PHE A 142 7.37 -14.11 9.15
N ASP A 143 6.29 -14.27 9.90
CA ASP A 143 6.37 -14.34 11.36
C ASP A 143 6.98 -15.69 11.80
N PRO A 144 7.23 -15.89 13.12
CA PRO A 144 7.85 -17.12 13.61
C PRO A 144 7.09 -18.43 13.30
N ALA A 145 5.85 -18.36 12.81
CA ALA A 145 5.09 -19.52 12.39
C ALA A 145 5.11 -19.73 10.86
N ASN A 146 5.98 -19.01 10.14
CA ASN A 146 6.13 -19.08 8.69
C ASN A 146 4.90 -18.60 7.89
N GLY A 147 4.11 -17.67 8.44
CA GLY A 147 3.00 -17.04 7.74
C GLY A 147 3.09 -15.52 7.71
N HIS A 148 2.27 -14.90 6.87
CA HIS A 148 2.16 -13.44 6.79
C HIS A 148 0.78 -12.99 6.30
N PRO A 149 0.37 -11.75 6.59
CA PRO A 149 -0.83 -11.16 6.01
C PRO A 149 -0.59 -10.69 4.56
N ALA A 150 -1.57 -10.94 3.70
CA ALA A 150 -1.76 -10.24 2.42
C ALA A 150 -2.58 -8.95 2.63
N PRO A 151 -2.79 -8.14 1.57
CA PRO A 151 -3.78 -7.06 1.60
C PRO A 151 -5.14 -7.52 2.14
N GLN A 152 -5.90 -6.58 2.72
CA GLN A 152 -7.15 -6.84 3.44
C GLN A 152 -7.00 -7.73 4.69
N GLY A 153 -5.76 -8.05 5.08
CA GLY A 153 -5.42 -8.75 6.31
C GLY A 153 -5.60 -10.27 6.26
N ASN A 154 -5.59 -10.84 5.06
CA ASN A 154 -5.65 -12.27 4.83
C ASN A 154 -4.34 -12.94 5.25
N TYR A 155 -4.29 -13.49 6.45
CA TYR A 155 -3.15 -14.27 6.92
C TYR A 155 -3.15 -15.67 6.30
N HIS A 156 -1.99 -16.15 5.85
CA HIS A 156 -1.85 -17.45 5.19
C HIS A 156 -0.44 -18.04 5.35
N TYR A 157 -0.32 -19.35 5.13
CA TYR A 157 0.95 -20.08 5.17
C TYR A 157 1.38 -20.51 3.77
N HIS A 158 2.58 -20.08 3.35
CA HIS A 158 3.28 -20.62 2.18
C HIS A 158 4.25 -21.74 2.55
N PHE A 159 4.64 -21.80 3.83
CA PHE A 159 5.68 -22.68 4.36
C PHE A 159 5.11 -23.54 5.49
N PRO A 160 5.83 -24.60 5.92
CA PRO A 160 5.40 -25.44 7.03
C PRO A 160 5.07 -24.58 8.27
N PRO A 161 3.82 -24.60 8.77
CA PRO A 161 3.40 -23.74 9.87
C PRO A 161 3.97 -24.26 11.19
N GLU A 162 5.12 -23.72 11.60
CA GLU A 162 5.89 -24.24 12.75
C GLU A 162 5.13 -24.19 14.07
N SER A 163 4.18 -23.27 14.20
CA SER A 163 3.30 -23.16 15.36
C SER A 163 2.39 -24.38 15.55
N LEU A 164 2.14 -25.17 14.51
CA LEU A 164 1.23 -26.33 14.53
C LEU A 164 1.94 -27.65 14.86
N PHE A 165 3.27 -27.67 14.95
CA PHE A 165 4.04 -28.85 15.36
C PHE A 165 4.05 -28.96 16.90
N THR A 166 2.92 -29.36 17.47
CA THR A 166 2.67 -29.32 18.92
C THR A 166 3.45 -30.37 19.74
N VAL A 167 3.94 -31.45 19.11
CA VAL A 167 4.67 -32.54 19.81
C VAL A 167 5.74 -33.17 18.93
N THR A 168 5.39 -33.53 17.69
CA THR A 168 6.26 -34.17 16.70
C THR A 168 5.92 -33.66 15.30
N GLU A 169 6.89 -33.69 14.39
CA GLU A 169 6.75 -33.14 13.03
C GLU A 169 6.06 -34.12 12.06
N ASP A 170 5.46 -35.20 12.54
CA ASP A 170 4.62 -36.16 11.81
C ASP A 170 3.11 -35.95 12.06
N ASN A 171 2.75 -34.83 12.68
CA ASN A 171 1.38 -34.48 13.02
C ASN A 171 0.57 -34.06 11.79
N PHE A 172 -0.73 -34.37 11.83
CA PHE A 172 -1.72 -33.78 10.94
C PHE A 172 -1.84 -32.28 11.20
N ILE A 173 -1.81 -31.46 10.14
CA ILE A 173 -1.83 -30.00 10.24
C ILE A 173 -2.94 -29.34 9.43
N GLY A 174 -3.69 -30.09 8.62
CA GLY A 174 -4.82 -29.56 7.85
C GLY A 174 -5.18 -30.39 6.63
N PHE A 175 -6.12 -29.90 5.84
CA PHE A 175 -6.56 -30.54 4.61
C PHE A 175 -6.16 -29.75 3.36
N ALA A 176 -5.83 -30.48 2.29
CA ALA A 176 -5.76 -29.94 0.95
C ALA A 176 -7.16 -29.76 0.35
N GLY A 177 -7.29 -28.92 -0.67
CA GLY A 177 -8.55 -28.67 -1.38
C GLY A 177 -9.19 -29.90 -2.05
N ASP A 178 -8.41 -30.95 -2.30
CA ASP A 178 -8.87 -32.25 -2.81
C ASP A 178 -9.25 -33.25 -1.71
N GLY A 179 -9.21 -32.81 -0.44
CA GLY A 179 -9.64 -33.58 0.72
C GLY A 179 -8.57 -34.48 1.33
N PHE A 180 -7.41 -34.62 0.71
CA PHE A 180 -6.32 -35.40 1.31
C PHE A 180 -5.70 -34.66 2.52
N PRO A 181 -5.27 -35.39 3.55
CA PRO A 181 -4.66 -34.79 4.73
C PRO A 181 -3.24 -34.29 4.43
N VAL A 182 -2.88 -33.20 5.08
CA VAL A 182 -1.55 -32.57 5.05
C VAL A 182 -0.89 -32.76 6.41
N TYR A 183 0.32 -33.28 6.41
CA TYR A 183 1.13 -33.58 7.58
C TYR A 183 2.40 -32.72 7.64
N GLY A 184 3.03 -32.68 8.82
CA GLY A 184 4.37 -32.11 9.00
C GLY A 184 5.45 -32.85 8.17
N PRO A 185 6.72 -32.41 8.21
CA PRO A 185 7.78 -32.93 7.34
C PRO A 185 8.25 -34.36 7.63
N LYS A 186 7.84 -34.97 8.74
CA LYS A 186 8.32 -36.31 9.17
C LYS A 186 7.26 -37.39 9.02
N ASN A 187 7.75 -38.61 8.84
CA ASN A 187 6.97 -39.82 8.97
C ASN A 187 6.91 -40.29 10.44
N PRO A 188 5.99 -41.21 10.79
CA PRO A 188 5.88 -41.77 12.15
C PRO A 188 7.14 -42.48 12.66
N ASP A 189 8.10 -42.78 11.79
CA ASP A 189 9.41 -43.32 12.15
C ASP A 189 10.40 -42.25 12.66
N GLY A 190 10.00 -40.97 12.64
CA GLY A 190 10.77 -39.82 13.07
C GLY A 190 11.78 -39.31 12.03
N ASN A 191 11.81 -39.88 10.82
CA ASN A 191 12.63 -39.39 9.72
C ASN A 191 11.82 -38.47 8.81
N ASN A 192 12.49 -37.53 8.14
CA ASN A 192 11.85 -36.70 7.12
C ASN A 192 11.32 -37.59 5.99
N ALA A 193 10.12 -37.31 5.47
CA ALA A 193 9.60 -38.01 4.31
C ALA A 193 10.57 -37.85 3.12
N GLN A 194 10.96 -38.97 2.50
CA GLN A 194 12.00 -39.00 1.45
C GLN A 194 11.48 -39.43 0.08
N ASN A 195 10.32 -40.09 0.00
CA ASN A 195 9.81 -40.69 -1.23
C ASN A 195 8.57 -39.95 -1.75
N LEU A 196 8.57 -38.63 -1.57
CA LEU A 196 7.49 -37.77 -2.02
C LEU A 196 7.44 -37.72 -3.55
N ASP A 197 6.22 -37.63 -4.08
CA ASP A 197 5.99 -37.28 -5.47
C ASP A 197 6.31 -35.80 -5.74
N ASN A 198 6.12 -35.36 -6.99
CA ASN A 198 6.45 -34.00 -7.41
C ASN A 198 5.59 -32.91 -6.75
N PHE A 199 4.52 -33.30 -6.06
CA PHE A 199 3.55 -32.41 -5.43
C PHE A 199 3.62 -32.47 -3.90
N HIS A 200 4.64 -33.16 -3.37
CA HIS A 200 4.88 -33.44 -1.94
C HIS A 200 3.93 -34.44 -1.29
N GLY A 201 3.29 -35.31 -2.07
CA GLY A 201 2.48 -36.41 -1.54
C GLY A 201 3.19 -37.77 -1.52
N GLU A 202 2.72 -38.68 -0.68
CA GLU A 202 3.10 -40.09 -0.73
C GLU A 202 1.97 -41.02 -0.27
N TYR A 203 2.10 -42.32 -0.61
CA TYR A 203 1.34 -43.39 0.04
C TYR A 203 2.19 -43.97 1.17
N GLY A 204 1.74 -43.76 2.40
CA GLY A 204 2.45 -44.24 3.58
C GLY A 204 1.53 -44.33 4.80
N PRO A 205 1.96 -45.02 5.87
CA PRO A 205 1.24 -45.02 7.14
C PRO A 205 1.38 -43.66 7.82
N THR A 206 0.29 -43.14 8.36
CA THR A 206 0.29 -41.94 9.21
C THR A 206 -0.12 -42.33 10.64
N PRO A 207 -0.01 -41.43 11.64
CA PRO A 207 -0.50 -41.71 12.99
C PRO A 207 -1.98 -42.09 13.02
N ASP A 208 -2.79 -41.49 12.14
CA ASP A 208 -4.25 -41.69 12.07
C ASP A 208 -4.65 -42.81 11.11
N PHE A 209 -3.82 -43.09 10.09
CA PHE A 209 -4.05 -44.11 9.07
C PHE A 209 -2.86 -45.09 9.00
N PRO A 210 -2.75 -46.03 9.96
CA PRO A 210 -1.61 -46.95 10.02
C PRO A 210 -1.57 -47.97 8.88
N ASP A 211 -2.69 -48.21 8.20
CA ASP A 211 -2.79 -49.12 7.05
C ASP A 211 -2.40 -48.47 5.71
N SER A 212 -1.94 -47.22 5.75
CA SER A 212 -1.58 -46.34 4.63
C SER A 212 -2.73 -45.57 4.00
N ILE A 213 -2.45 -44.31 3.69
CA ILE A 213 -3.28 -43.41 2.90
C ILE A 213 -2.38 -42.54 2.01
N TYR A 214 -2.92 -42.02 0.91
CA TYR A 214 -2.27 -40.90 0.22
C TYR A 214 -2.41 -39.63 1.07
N HIS A 215 -1.31 -38.91 1.26
CA HIS A 215 -1.29 -37.69 2.05
C HIS A 215 -0.13 -36.80 1.61
N TYR A 216 -0.23 -35.52 1.95
CA TYR A 216 0.81 -34.54 1.68
C TYR A 216 1.73 -34.34 2.88
N HIS A 217 2.99 -34.04 2.62
CA HIS A 217 3.94 -33.58 3.62
C HIS A 217 4.39 -32.16 3.33
N THR A 218 4.39 -31.32 4.35
CA THR A 218 5.10 -30.05 4.28
C THR A 218 6.62 -30.25 4.23
N ASN A 219 7.34 -29.28 3.68
CA ASN A 219 8.78 -29.32 3.50
C ASN A 219 9.36 -27.89 3.45
N TYR A 220 10.67 -27.75 3.67
CA TYR A 220 11.38 -26.48 3.59
C TYR A 220 12.04 -26.24 2.22
N THR A 221 11.76 -27.11 1.26
CA THR A 221 12.11 -26.96 -0.15
C THR A 221 10.84 -26.87 -0.97
N GLN A 222 10.83 -26.08 -2.06
CA GLN A 222 9.66 -25.95 -2.94
C GLN A 222 9.10 -27.31 -3.40
N PRO A 223 7.76 -27.47 -3.55
CA PRO A 223 6.63 -26.53 -3.31
C PRO A 223 6.23 -26.20 -1.85
N TYR A 224 7.05 -26.57 -0.85
CA TYR A 224 6.87 -26.33 0.59
C TYR A 224 5.64 -26.95 1.28
N ILE A 225 4.46 -26.92 0.69
CA ILE A 225 3.25 -27.53 1.25
C ILE A 225 2.64 -28.50 0.23
N ILE A 226 2.13 -27.98 -0.89
CA ILE A 226 1.51 -28.77 -1.96
C ILE A 226 1.82 -28.09 -3.31
N GLY A 227 2.35 -28.85 -4.27
CA GLY A 227 2.61 -28.33 -5.62
C GLY A 227 1.42 -28.48 -6.58
N ALA A 228 0.62 -29.52 -6.40
CA ALA A 228 -0.54 -29.88 -7.21
C ALA A 228 -1.49 -30.78 -6.40
N PHE A 229 -2.78 -30.71 -6.71
CA PHE A 229 -3.78 -31.62 -6.16
C PHE A 229 -3.69 -32.96 -6.88
N ALA A 230 -3.51 -34.04 -6.13
CA ALA A 230 -3.43 -35.39 -6.64
C ALA A 230 -4.84 -35.99 -6.74
N GLY A 231 -5.76 -35.51 -5.90
CA GLY A 231 -7.16 -35.87 -5.89
C GLY A 231 -8.03 -34.98 -6.74
N THR A 232 -9.33 -35.23 -6.66
CA THR A 232 -10.35 -34.39 -7.28
C THR A 232 -10.72 -33.26 -6.31
N LEU A 233 -10.61 -32.00 -6.75
CA LEU A 233 -10.99 -30.84 -5.95
C LEU A 233 -12.45 -30.91 -5.47
N GLY A 234 -12.67 -30.46 -4.23
CA GLY A 234 -14.02 -30.26 -3.68
C GLY A 234 -14.81 -29.23 -4.48
N THR A 235 -16.14 -29.35 -4.50
CA THR A 235 -16.99 -28.51 -5.38
C THR A 235 -17.02 -27.03 -4.98
N GLY A 236 -16.61 -26.71 -3.74
CA GLY A 236 -16.46 -25.34 -3.24
C GLY A 236 -15.01 -24.85 -3.18
N PHE A 237 -14.06 -25.57 -3.78
CA PHE A 237 -12.63 -25.24 -3.69
C PHE A 237 -12.08 -24.72 -5.03
N GLY A 238 -11.72 -23.43 -5.09
CA GLY A 238 -11.02 -22.80 -6.24
C GLY A 238 -11.87 -22.47 -7.47
N GLY A 239 -12.37 -21.23 -7.57
CA GLY A 239 -12.80 -20.64 -8.86
C GLY A 239 -14.30 -20.67 -9.17
N GLY A 240 -15.04 -19.85 -8.43
CA GLY A 240 -16.44 -19.51 -8.67
C GLY A 240 -16.97 -18.86 -7.41
N GLY A 241 -17.23 -17.55 -7.45
CA GLY A 241 -17.60 -16.76 -6.28
C GLY A 241 -18.59 -17.48 -5.35
N GLY A 242 -18.23 -17.59 -4.08
CA GLY A 242 -19.05 -18.38 -3.16
C GLY A 242 -18.56 -18.59 -1.74
N GLY A 243 -17.66 -17.77 -1.19
CA GLY A 243 -17.72 -17.42 0.24
C GLY A 243 -18.30 -16.00 0.31
N GLY A 244 -19.57 -15.86 0.69
CA GLY A 244 -20.40 -14.65 0.51
C GLY A 244 -19.81 -13.34 1.06
N GLY A 245 -20.17 -12.15 0.55
CA GLY A 245 -21.49 -11.73 0.10
C GLY A 245 -21.72 -11.65 -1.42
N GLY A 246 -22.94 -12.03 -1.81
CA GLY A 246 -23.30 -12.36 -3.18
C GLY A 246 -23.59 -11.17 -4.12
N GLY A 247 -23.27 -11.42 -5.39
CA GLY A 247 -23.80 -10.79 -6.59
C GLY A 247 -23.69 -11.82 -7.72
N ASN A 248 -24.69 -11.91 -8.60
CA ASN A 248 -24.61 -12.79 -9.77
C ASN A 248 -23.36 -12.48 -10.62
N PRO A 249 -22.81 -13.45 -11.37
CA PRO A 249 -21.71 -13.21 -12.31
C PRO A 249 -22.09 -12.08 -13.30
N PRO A 250 -21.20 -11.12 -13.58
CA PRO A 250 -21.49 -10.04 -14.53
C PRO A 250 -21.80 -10.60 -15.92
N ASP A 251 -22.86 -10.08 -16.54
CA ASP A 251 -23.11 -10.22 -17.97
C ASP A 251 -21.92 -9.57 -18.72
N CYS A 252 -21.36 -10.24 -19.73
CA CYS A 252 -20.26 -9.71 -20.54
C CYS A 252 -20.57 -8.37 -21.22
N ASN A 253 -21.85 -7.96 -21.25
CA ASN A 253 -22.28 -6.65 -21.74
C ASN A 253 -22.15 -5.52 -20.69
N GLU A 254 -21.73 -5.83 -19.45
CA GLU A 254 -21.56 -4.88 -18.34
C GLU A 254 -20.08 -4.66 -17.96
N VAL A 255 -19.13 -5.24 -18.70
CA VAL A 255 -17.69 -5.05 -18.48
C VAL A 255 -17.22 -3.72 -19.10
N PRO A 256 -16.66 -2.77 -18.31
CA PRO A 256 -16.11 -1.54 -18.85
C PRO A 256 -14.95 -1.80 -19.83
N PRO A 257 -14.72 -0.92 -20.83
CA PRO A 257 -13.55 -1.00 -21.70
C PRO A 257 -12.26 -1.09 -20.87
N GLY A 258 -11.41 -2.09 -21.11
CA GLY A 258 -10.10 -2.25 -20.45
C GLY A 258 -9.89 -3.47 -19.54
N MET A 259 -10.89 -4.34 -19.34
CA MET A 259 -10.68 -5.65 -18.67
C MET A 259 -10.52 -6.81 -19.66
N PRO A 260 -9.62 -7.79 -19.40
CA PRO A 260 -9.37 -8.89 -20.33
C PRO A 260 -10.59 -9.81 -20.46
N CYS A 261 -11.11 -9.93 -21.67
CA CYS A 261 -11.92 -11.08 -22.05
C CYS A 261 -10.96 -12.23 -22.39
N CYS A 262 -11.06 -13.36 -21.69
CA CYS A 262 -10.34 -14.58 -22.06
C CYS A 262 -10.84 -15.06 -23.44
N GLY A 263 -10.05 -14.86 -24.50
CA GLY A 263 -10.29 -15.45 -25.83
C GLY A 263 -10.04 -16.95 -25.75
N ASP A 264 -11.02 -17.81 -25.99
CA ASP A 264 -11.55 -18.12 -27.33
C ASP A 264 -13.06 -18.45 -27.33
N GLY A 265 -13.77 -18.17 -26.24
CA GLY A 265 -15.16 -18.58 -26.06
C GLY A 265 -15.34 -20.03 -25.57
N THR A 266 -14.28 -20.70 -25.10
CA THR A 266 -14.33 -22.00 -24.43
C THR A 266 -13.27 -22.13 -23.33
N CYS A 267 -13.68 -22.37 -22.07
CA CYS A 267 -12.75 -22.55 -20.95
C CYS A 267 -12.19 -23.99 -20.88
N GLY A 268 -10.88 -24.16 -20.62
CA GLY A 268 -10.29 -25.41 -20.09
C GLY A 268 -9.29 -26.20 -20.95
N GLY A 269 -8.48 -25.56 -21.81
CA GLY A 269 -7.41 -26.24 -22.59
C GLY A 269 -5.99 -25.89 -22.12
N SER A 270 -4.99 -26.72 -22.44
CA SER A 270 -3.58 -26.43 -22.16
C SER A 270 -2.99 -25.42 -23.14
N GLU A 271 -2.24 -24.46 -22.62
CA GLU A 271 -1.56 -23.41 -23.40
C GLU A 271 -0.29 -23.92 -24.09
N THR A 272 -0.03 -23.52 -25.35
CA THR A 272 1.21 -23.83 -26.09
C THR A 272 1.68 -22.62 -26.92
N GLU A 273 2.96 -22.52 -27.30
CA GLU A 273 3.48 -21.40 -28.13
C GLU A 273 2.76 -21.19 -29.49
N THR A 274 1.83 -22.08 -29.86
CA THR A 274 1.05 -21.98 -31.11
C THR A 274 -0.37 -21.44 -30.92
N ASN A 275 -0.91 -21.39 -29.69
CA ASN A 275 -2.25 -20.83 -29.39
C ASN A 275 -2.22 -19.41 -28.78
N CYS A 276 -1.02 -18.84 -28.58
CA CYS A 276 -0.84 -17.46 -28.16
C CYS A 276 -0.11 -16.63 -29.24
N PRO A 277 -0.82 -16.01 -30.20
CA PRO A 277 -0.25 -14.98 -31.03
C PRO A 277 -0.49 -13.59 -30.41
N ALA A 278 0.59 -13.00 -29.89
CA ALA A 278 0.79 -11.56 -29.68
C ALA A 278 -0.09 -10.79 -28.66
N ASP A 279 -0.62 -11.44 -27.62
CA ASP A 279 -1.31 -10.75 -26.50
C ASP A 279 -0.83 -11.21 -25.12
N CYS A 280 0.48 -11.46 -24.95
CA CYS A 280 1.07 -11.33 -23.61
C CYS A 280 0.86 -9.87 -23.20
N ALA A 281 0.03 -9.65 -22.17
CA ALA A 281 -0.19 -8.36 -21.54
C ALA A 281 1.15 -7.63 -21.47
N THR A 282 1.27 -6.59 -22.30
CA THR A 282 2.25 -5.54 -22.04
C THR A 282 1.97 -5.12 -20.60
N ALA A 283 3.01 -4.98 -19.77
CA ALA A 283 2.85 -4.40 -18.44
C ALA A 283 1.87 -3.22 -18.58
N ILE A 284 0.80 -3.19 -17.78
CA ILE A 284 -0.10 -2.04 -17.77
C ILE A 284 0.74 -0.94 -17.14
N GLU A 285 1.53 -0.28 -17.97
CA GLU A 285 2.22 0.95 -17.61
C GLU A 285 1.10 1.92 -17.26
N PRO A 286 1.01 2.36 -15.99
CA PRO A 286 -0.06 3.23 -15.57
C PRO A 286 -0.02 4.48 -16.43
N THR A 287 -1.13 4.77 -17.12
CA THR A 287 -1.19 5.86 -18.11
C THR A 287 -1.47 7.22 -17.49
N ILE A 288 -1.14 7.35 -16.19
CA ILE A 288 -1.29 8.57 -15.41
C ILE A 288 0.10 9.04 -15.00
N VAL A 289 0.34 10.35 -15.09
CA VAL A 289 1.55 11.00 -14.56
C VAL A 289 1.19 12.21 -13.73
N VAL A 290 2.11 12.62 -12.84
CA VAL A 290 2.07 13.95 -12.25
C VAL A 290 2.27 14.95 -13.38
N ASN A 291 1.31 15.84 -13.60
CA ASN A 291 1.32 16.79 -14.72
C ASN A 291 1.77 18.19 -14.31
N GLU A 292 1.35 18.64 -13.13
CA GLU A 292 1.63 19.96 -12.58
C GLU A 292 1.51 19.89 -11.06
N PHE A 293 2.27 20.70 -10.34
CA PHE A 293 1.99 20.94 -8.93
C PHE A 293 2.33 22.38 -8.54
N LEU A 294 1.67 22.86 -7.47
CA LEU A 294 1.96 24.13 -6.82
C LEU A 294 2.14 23.88 -5.33
N ALA A 295 3.38 24.02 -4.83
CA ALA A 295 3.72 23.77 -3.43
C ALA A 295 3.78 25.04 -2.55
N LEU A 296 3.51 26.21 -3.15
CA LEU A 296 3.48 27.49 -2.45
C LEU A 296 2.37 28.35 -3.02
N ASN A 297 1.18 28.18 -2.48
CA ASN A 297 0.01 28.93 -2.90
C ASN A 297 -0.33 30.08 -1.93
N ASP A 298 -0.36 31.34 -2.40
CA ASP A 298 -0.75 32.49 -1.55
C ASP A 298 -1.69 33.47 -2.26
N ALA A 299 -1.72 33.52 -3.60
CA ALA A 299 -2.67 34.33 -4.36
C ALA A 299 -3.23 33.66 -5.61
N CYS A 300 -2.62 32.57 -6.10
CA CYS A 300 -3.35 31.65 -6.95
C CYS A 300 -4.04 30.60 -6.07
N CYS A 301 -4.22 29.41 -6.59
CA CYS A 301 -5.57 29.08 -7.01
C CYS A 301 -6.40 28.55 -5.85
N THR A 302 -7.68 28.90 -5.80
CA THR A 302 -8.53 28.46 -4.71
C THR A 302 -9.08 27.07 -4.97
N ASP A 303 -9.16 26.27 -3.93
CA ASP A 303 -9.97 25.07 -3.90
C ASP A 303 -11.48 25.39 -4.01
N PRO A 304 -12.36 24.38 -4.12
CA PRO A 304 -13.80 24.57 -4.12
C PRO A 304 -14.35 25.29 -2.86
N ASN A 305 -13.61 25.28 -1.75
CA ASN A 305 -13.97 25.94 -0.51
C ASN A 305 -13.46 27.39 -0.40
N GLY A 306 -12.63 27.84 -1.36
CA GLY A 306 -12.12 29.21 -1.45
C GLY A 306 -10.78 29.43 -0.77
N GLU A 307 -10.04 28.36 -0.47
CA GLU A 307 -8.76 28.32 0.22
C GLU A 307 -7.60 28.18 -0.77
N ASN A 308 -6.49 28.89 -0.52
CA ASN A 308 -5.32 28.87 -1.40
C ASN A 308 -4.42 27.69 -1.02
N ASP A 309 -4.80 26.49 -1.44
CA ASP A 309 -4.09 25.26 -1.08
C ASP A 309 -3.07 24.79 -2.12
N ASP A 310 -2.11 24.02 -1.63
CA ASP A 310 -1.14 23.35 -2.50
C ASP A 310 -1.88 22.28 -3.31
N TYR A 311 -1.50 22.08 -4.58
CA TYR A 311 -2.16 21.08 -5.41
C TYR A 311 -1.19 20.24 -6.21
N ILE A 312 -1.66 19.06 -6.59
CA ILE A 312 -1.03 18.10 -7.48
C ILE A 312 -2.04 17.78 -8.58
N GLU A 313 -1.64 17.93 -9.83
CA GLU A 313 -2.42 17.52 -10.98
C GLU A 313 -1.94 16.19 -11.53
N LEU A 314 -2.89 15.32 -11.84
CA LEU A 314 -2.62 14.10 -12.59
C LEU A 314 -3.23 14.18 -13.98
N TYR A 315 -2.47 13.75 -14.98
CA TYR A 315 -2.93 13.72 -16.38
C TYR A 315 -2.98 12.29 -16.90
N ASN A 316 -4.11 11.94 -17.51
CA ASN A 316 -4.27 10.68 -18.22
C ASN A 316 -3.82 10.82 -19.67
N TYR A 317 -2.61 10.33 -19.97
CA TYR A 317 -2.08 10.30 -21.34
C TYR A 317 -2.50 9.04 -22.11
N GLY A 318 -3.22 8.12 -21.46
CA GLY A 318 -3.75 6.90 -22.04
C GLY A 318 -5.01 7.11 -22.87
N ASN A 319 -5.48 6.01 -23.44
CA ASN A 319 -6.70 5.98 -24.26
C ASN A 319 -7.90 5.39 -23.51
N GLU A 320 -7.74 4.99 -22.25
CA GLU A 320 -8.79 4.41 -21.39
C GLU A 320 -8.94 5.25 -20.12
N ALA A 321 -10.14 5.25 -19.52
CA ALA A 321 -10.38 5.93 -18.26
C ALA A 321 -9.62 5.24 -17.11
N VAL A 322 -9.03 6.01 -16.20
CA VAL A 322 -8.30 5.48 -15.04
C VAL A 322 -8.99 5.94 -13.76
N ASN A 323 -9.31 4.99 -12.88
CA ASN A 323 -9.79 5.29 -11.54
C ASN A 323 -8.62 5.28 -10.57
N ILE A 324 -8.26 6.45 -10.05
CA ILE A 324 -7.18 6.60 -9.06
C ILE A 324 -7.64 6.36 -7.61
N GLY A 325 -8.93 6.04 -7.40
CA GLY A 325 -9.43 5.65 -6.09
C GLY A 325 -8.65 4.43 -5.57
N GLY A 326 -8.10 4.56 -4.37
CA GLY A 326 -7.26 3.54 -3.74
C GLY A 326 -5.77 3.65 -4.06
N TYR A 327 -5.37 4.52 -5.00
CA TYR A 327 -3.96 4.82 -5.25
C TYR A 327 -3.38 5.51 -4.01
N ILE A 328 -2.07 5.39 -3.85
CA ILE A 328 -1.36 5.94 -2.70
C ILE A 328 -0.48 7.08 -3.17
N ILE A 329 -0.59 8.24 -2.53
CA ILE A 329 0.21 9.42 -2.81
C ILE A 329 1.00 9.82 -1.56
N THR A 330 2.25 10.23 -1.75
CA THR A 330 3.15 10.65 -0.67
C THR A 330 4.09 11.76 -1.12
N ASP A 331 4.47 12.61 -0.17
CA ASP A 331 5.50 13.65 -0.32
C ASP A 331 6.90 13.20 0.15
N ASN A 332 6.99 12.00 0.75
CA ASN A 332 8.20 11.49 1.41
C ASN A 332 8.33 9.97 1.26
N ILE A 333 9.07 9.56 0.23
CA ILE A 333 9.37 8.15 -0.04
C ILE A 333 10.33 7.65 1.05
N GLY A 334 9.80 6.87 2.00
CA GLY A 334 10.54 6.36 3.16
C GLY A 334 9.96 6.73 4.52
N ASN A 335 8.96 7.61 4.58
CA ASN A 335 8.15 7.82 5.77
C ASN A 335 6.71 7.35 5.52
N TYR A 336 6.42 6.10 5.89
CA TYR A 336 5.11 5.47 5.63
C TYR A 336 3.94 6.13 6.36
N GLU A 337 4.19 6.95 7.40
CA GLU A 337 3.14 7.75 8.05
C GLU A 337 2.59 8.86 7.12
N ASN A 338 3.32 9.23 6.07
CA ASN A 338 2.90 10.23 5.07
C ASN A 338 2.22 9.61 3.83
N TYR A 339 1.98 8.29 3.82
CA TYR A 339 1.35 7.62 2.68
C TYR A 339 -0.16 7.80 2.80
N HIS A 340 -0.73 8.63 1.93
CA HIS A 340 -2.16 8.88 1.90
C HIS A 340 -2.81 8.05 0.78
N GLN A 341 -3.81 7.25 1.15
CA GLN A 341 -4.62 6.52 0.17
C GLN A 341 -5.80 7.39 -0.28
N ILE A 342 -5.92 7.62 -1.58
CA ILE A 342 -7.07 8.31 -2.17
C ILE A 342 -8.33 7.47 -1.91
N PRO A 343 -9.44 8.05 -1.39
CA PRO A 343 -10.65 7.30 -1.09
C PRO A 343 -11.22 6.52 -2.30
N ILE A 344 -11.69 5.29 -2.05
CA ILE A 344 -12.32 4.44 -3.07
C ILE A 344 -13.82 4.71 -3.23
N GLY A 345 -14.38 4.31 -4.37
CA GLY A 345 -15.84 4.26 -4.58
C GLY A 345 -16.51 5.59 -4.91
N ASN A 346 -15.77 6.57 -5.45
CA ASN A 346 -16.30 7.86 -5.86
C ASN A 346 -15.94 8.15 -7.32
N ASP A 347 -16.92 8.50 -8.17
CA ASP A 347 -16.69 8.79 -9.59
C ASP A 347 -15.78 10.01 -9.82
N SER A 348 -15.62 10.87 -8.81
CA SER A 348 -14.70 12.01 -8.87
C SER A 348 -13.24 11.60 -8.96
N THR A 349 -12.88 10.34 -8.66
CA THR A 349 -11.52 9.81 -8.80
C THR A 349 -11.27 9.15 -10.16
N ILE A 350 -12.17 9.32 -11.14
CA ILE A 350 -12.03 8.77 -12.49
C ILE A 350 -11.53 9.87 -13.43
N ILE A 351 -10.41 9.60 -14.10
CA ILE A 351 -9.80 10.50 -15.10
C ILE A 351 -10.05 9.91 -16.49
N GLN A 352 -10.85 10.58 -17.34
CA GLN A 352 -11.04 10.11 -18.71
C GLN A 352 -9.77 10.30 -19.56
N PRO A 353 -9.66 9.63 -20.73
CA PRO A 353 -8.54 9.83 -21.65
C PRO A 353 -8.32 11.31 -22.00
N GLY A 354 -7.12 11.83 -21.77
CA GLY A 354 -6.76 13.22 -22.03
C GLY A 354 -7.29 14.23 -20.99
N GLU A 355 -7.93 13.78 -19.91
CA GLU A 355 -8.36 14.65 -18.82
C GLU A 355 -7.30 14.83 -17.73
N ILE A 356 -7.50 15.89 -16.95
CA ILE A 356 -6.68 16.26 -15.79
C ILE A 356 -7.58 16.23 -14.56
N ILE A 357 -7.06 15.69 -13.46
CA ILE A 357 -7.68 15.78 -12.15
C ILE A 357 -6.78 16.58 -11.21
N LEU A 358 -7.40 17.30 -10.28
CA LEU A 358 -6.73 18.12 -9.29
C LEU A 358 -6.89 17.48 -7.91
N LEU A 359 -5.77 17.29 -7.22
CA LEU A 359 -5.71 16.82 -5.84
C LEU A 359 -5.15 17.93 -4.96
N TRP A 360 -5.83 18.24 -3.86
CA TRP A 360 -5.43 19.28 -2.91
C TRP A 360 -4.56 18.68 -1.80
N ALA A 361 -3.33 19.15 -1.66
CA ALA A 361 -2.37 18.72 -0.64
C ALA A 361 -2.41 19.68 0.56
N ASP A 362 -3.50 19.62 1.32
CA ASP A 362 -3.86 20.59 2.35
C ASP A 362 -3.91 20.02 3.77
N LYS A 363 -3.95 18.69 3.93
CA LYS A 363 -4.24 17.98 5.20
C LYS A 363 -5.65 18.21 5.71
N ASP A 364 -6.62 18.23 4.80
CA ASP A 364 -8.03 18.38 5.13
C ASP A 364 -8.93 17.43 4.31
N SER A 365 -8.76 16.11 4.51
CA SER A 365 -9.59 15.10 3.86
C SER A 365 -11.09 15.18 4.19
N GLU A 366 -11.49 15.98 5.19
CA GLU A 366 -12.91 16.25 5.49
C GLU A 366 -13.59 17.07 4.39
N GLN A 367 -12.83 17.80 3.56
CA GLN A 367 -13.36 18.63 2.48
C GLN A 367 -13.77 17.83 1.24
N GLY A 368 -13.22 16.64 1.05
CA GLY A 368 -13.65 15.73 -0.01
C GLY A 368 -12.61 14.71 -0.44
N VAL A 369 -13.00 13.83 -1.36
CA VAL A 369 -12.18 12.70 -1.83
C VAL A 369 -10.94 13.11 -2.63
N LEU A 370 -10.82 14.39 -3.01
CA LEU A 370 -9.67 14.94 -3.72
C LEU A 370 -8.75 15.76 -2.80
N HIS A 371 -9.04 15.84 -1.50
CA HIS A 371 -8.21 16.47 -0.49
C HIS A 371 -7.38 15.42 0.22
N LEU A 372 -6.07 15.65 0.30
CA LEU A 372 -5.07 14.68 0.69
C LEU A 372 -4.52 14.99 2.07
N GLU A 373 -4.16 13.95 2.83
CA GLU A 373 -3.48 14.09 4.13
C GLU A 373 -1.96 14.37 4.01
N ILE A 374 -1.54 14.99 2.92
CA ILE A 374 -0.15 15.41 2.67
C ILE A 374 -0.09 16.91 2.43
N LYS A 375 1.09 17.53 2.60
CA LYS A 375 1.26 18.97 2.33
C LYS A 375 2.63 19.24 1.72
N LEU A 376 2.61 19.90 0.57
CA LEU A 376 3.83 20.11 -0.19
C LEU A 376 4.78 21.14 0.45
N SER A 377 6.08 20.90 0.31
CA SER A 377 7.14 21.76 0.80
C SER A 377 7.72 22.68 -0.29
N GLY A 378 7.58 23.99 -0.08
CA GLY A 378 8.22 24.99 -0.93
C GLY A 378 9.76 24.97 -0.96
N SER A 379 10.44 24.23 -0.09
CA SER A 379 11.90 24.09 -0.13
C SER A 379 12.39 22.95 -1.04
N GLY A 380 11.48 22.13 -1.56
CA GLY A 380 11.78 20.94 -2.34
C GLY A 380 11.68 19.64 -1.52
N GLU A 381 11.19 18.60 -2.17
CA GLU A 381 10.93 17.25 -1.65
C GLU A 381 10.56 16.31 -2.83
N GLN A 382 9.78 15.26 -2.57
CA GLN A 382 9.32 14.29 -3.57
C GLN A 382 7.80 14.32 -3.69
N ILE A 383 7.28 13.85 -4.81
CA ILE A 383 5.89 13.43 -5.00
C ILE A 383 5.96 12.03 -5.59
N ALA A 384 5.29 11.07 -4.97
CA ALA A 384 5.20 9.72 -5.50
C ALA A 384 3.77 9.23 -5.48
N ILE A 385 3.40 8.53 -6.54
CA ILE A 385 2.11 7.86 -6.68
C ILE A 385 2.39 6.39 -6.88
N PHE A 386 1.69 5.57 -6.12
CA PHE A 386 1.72 4.12 -6.20
C PHE A 386 0.33 3.60 -6.52
N MET A 387 0.27 2.45 -7.17
CA MET A 387 -0.95 1.66 -7.25
C MET A 387 -1.41 1.26 -5.83
N PRO A 388 -2.65 0.77 -5.66
CA PRO A 388 -3.15 0.31 -4.36
C PRO A 388 -2.30 -0.77 -3.68
N ASP A 389 -1.44 -1.47 -4.44
CA ASP A 389 -0.47 -2.46 -3.94
C ASP A 389 0.72 -1.84 -3.18
N SER A 390 0.81 -0.51 -3.10
CA SER A 390 1.85 0.28 -2.42
C SER A 390 3.29 0.13 -2.95
N ASN A 391 3.51 -0.67 -4.00
CA ASN A 391 4.84 -1.02 -4.50
C ASN A 391 5.02 -0.68 -5.98
N THR A 392 3.97 -0.79 -6.78
CA THR A 392 3.99 -0.45 -8.21
C THR A 392 3.95 1.07 -8.33
N VAL A 393 5.07 1.65 -8.71
CA VAL A 393 5.21 3.09 -8.95
C VAL A 393 4.41 3.48 -10.18
N VAL A 394 3.53 4.48 -10.01
CA VAL A 394 2.81 5.13 -11.10
C VAL A 394 3.64 6.26 -11.67
N ASP A 395 4.03 7.21 -10.83
CA ASP A 395 4.99 8.27 -11.19
C ASP A 395 5.72 8.75 -9.93
N THR A 396 6.92 9.26 -10.13
CA THR A 396 7.72 9.87 -9.07
C THR A 396 8.39 11.12 -9.59
N LEU A 397 8.34 12.18 -8.80
CA LEU A 397 8.98 13.45 -9.07
C LEU A 397 9.79 13.87 -7.86
N SER A 398 11.03 14.30 -8.08
CA SER A 398 11.80 15.04 -7.08
C SER A 398 11.92 16.49 -7.54
N TYR A 399 11.64 17.44 -6.67
CA TYR A 399 11.65 18.86 -7.01
C TYR A 399 12.44 19.71 -6.00
N GLY A 400 12.97 20.83 -6.46
CA GLY A 400 13.77 21.76 -5.66
C GLY A 400 12.94 22.91 -5.08
N GLU A 401 13.61 23.98 -4.63
CA GLU A 401 12.95 25.18 -4.10
C GLU A 401 11.90 25.74 -5.08
N GLN A 402 10.71 26.02 -4.57
CA GLN A 402 9.59 26.56 -5.31
C GLN A 402 9.44 28.07 -5.10
N THR A 403 8.81 28.72 -6.08
CA THR A 403 8.42 30.13 -6.02
C THR A 403 6.93 30.20 -5.78
N VAL A 404 6.49 31.15 -4.95
CA VAL A 404 5.07 31.31 -4.64
C VAL A 404 4.27 31.68 -5.90
N ASP A 405 3.11 31.05 -6.06
CA ASP A 405 2.20 31.13 -7.22
C ASP A 405 2.89 30.84 -8.56
N VAL A 406 3.93 30.01 -8.55
CA VAL A 406 4.58 29.46 -9.74
C VAL A 406 4.50 27.96 -9.63
N SER A 407 3.78 27.34 -10.56
CA SER A 407 3.71 25.89 -10.62
C SER A 407 4.91 25.32 -11.37
N TYR A 408 5.18 24.05 -11.14
CA TYR A 408 6.13 23.27 -11.91
C TYR A 408 5.35 22.17 -12.61
N GLY A 409 5.42 22.13 -13.95
CA GLY A 409 4.57 21.26 -14.75
C GLY A 409 5.26 20.71 -16.00
N ARG A 410 4.75 19.59 -16.49
CA ARG A 410 5.15 18.95 -17.74
C ARG A 410 4.63 19.76 -18.93
N PHE A 411 5.50 20.15 -19.84
CA PHE A 411 5.12 20.94 -21.01
C PHE A 411 5.56 20.29 -22.32
N PRO A 412 4.64 19.95 -23.24
CA PRO A 412 3.19 19.90 -23.05
C PRO A 412 2.76 18.83 -22.02
N ASN A 413 1.48 18.74 -21.68
CA ASN A 413 0.95 17.75 -20.73
C ASN A 413 1.51 16.35 -20.95
N GLY A 414 1.86 15.68 -19.85
CA GLY A 414 2.40 14.32 -19.87
C GLY A 414 3.76 14.14 -20.54
N SER A 415 4.45 15.23 -20.94
CA SER A 415 5.80 15.14 -21.50
C SER A 415 6.85 14.91 -20.42
N ASP A 416 8.05 14.46 -20.79
CA ASP A 416 9.18 14.35 -19.87
C ASP A 416 9.83 15.70 -19.52
N THR A 417 9.34 16.80 -20.11
CA THR A 417 9.94 18.13 -19.95
C THR A 417 9.23 18.90 -18.87
N TRP A 418 9.90 19.10 -17.74
CA TRP A 418 9.40 19.91 -16.64
C TRP A 418 9.89 21.35 -16.72
N GLN A 419 9.00 22.31 -16.53
CA GLN A 419 9.34 23.73 -16.46
C GLN A 419 8.48 24.47 -15.45
N GLN A 420 8.98 25.63 -15.02
CA GLN A 420 8.17 26.56 -14.24
C GLN A 420 7.15 27.23 -15.17
N MET A 421 5.93 27.41 -14.69
CA MET A 421 4.85 28.04 -15.46
C MET A 421 3.88 28.84 -14.58
N ASN A 422 2.98 29.59 -15.22
CA ASN A 422 1.82 30.11 -14.51
C ASN A 422 0.93 28.92 -14.11
N PRO A 423 0.37 28.90 -12.88
CA PRO A 423 -0.54 27.84 -12.45
C PRO A 423 -1.71 27.63 -13.42
N THR A 424 -1.97 26.39 -13.84
CA THR A 424 -3.07 26.02 -14.76
C THR A 424 -4.04 24.98 -14.17
N PRO A 425 -4.53 25.15 -12.92
CA PRO A 425 -5.32 24.15 -12.20
C PRO A 425 -6.51 23.60 -13.03
N GLY A 426 -6.49 22.31 -13.29
CA GLY A 426 -7.51 21.57 -14.03
C GLY A 426 -7.54 21.86 -15.53
N THR A 427 -6.51 22.49 -16.09
CA THR A 427 -6.45 22.88 -17.51
C THR A 427 -5.11 22.51 -18.13
N SER A 428 -5.02 22.50 -19.46
CA SER A 428 -3.79 22.07 -20.13
C SER A 428 -2.66 23.08 -19.98
N ASN A 429 -1.44 22.56 -19.78
CA ASN A 429 -0.20 23.32 -19.69
C ASN A 429 0.11 23.97 -21.05
N THR A 430 -0.39 25.19 -21.24
CA THR A 430 -0.38 25.91 -22.53
C THR A 430 0.40 27.22 -22.50
N GLU A 431 0.87 27.66 -21.33
CA GLU A 431 1.64 28.88 -21.14
C GLU A 431 2.93 28.61 -20.36
N GLU A 432 4.09 28.78 -21.00
CA GLU A 432 5.39 28.75 -20.29
C GLU A 432 5.59 30.04 -19.50
N LEU A 433 6.39 30.00 -18.42
CA LEU A 433 6.99 31.22 -17.90
C LEU A 433 8.07 31.70 -18.87
N PHE A 434 7.74 32.66 -19.74
CA PHE A 434 8.76 33.34 -20.54
C PHE A 434 9.68 34.19 -19.65
N SER A 435 10.84 33.65 -19.32
CA SER A 435 12.02 34.45 -19.00
C SER A 435 12.62 35.00 -20.30
N MET A 436 12.16 36.16 -20.75
CA MET A 436 13.01 37.05 -21.53
C MET A 436 13.59 38.11 -20.60
N ASP A 437 14.90 38.03 -20.40
CA ASP A 437 15.80 39.00 -19.80
C ASP A 437 15.15 40.26 -19.18
N SER A 438 15.26 40.38 -17.85
CA SER A 438 15.37 41.65 -17.13
C SER A 438 14.24 42.67 -17.29
N ASN A 439 12.96 42.26 -17.21
CA ASN A 439 11.86 43.13 -16.78
C ASN A 439 10.55 42.34 -16.58
N THR A 440 10.56 41.35 -15.68
CA THR A 440 9.28 40.98 -15.05
C THR A 440 8.80 42.22 -14.33
N ILE A 441 7.79 42.86 -14.89
CA ILE A 441 6.99 43.85 -14.18
C ILE A 441 6.32 43.01 -13.10
N LEU A 442 6.95 42.92 -11.92
CA LEU A 442 6.23 42.57 -10.71
C LEU A 442 5.03 43.53 -10.70
N ASN A 443 3.81 43.01 -10.75
CA ASN A 443 2.63 43.87 -10.82
C ASN A 443 2.16 44.32 -9.43
N SER A 444 2.81 43.83 -8.37
CA SER A 444 2.43 44.07 -6.98
C SER A 444 3.62 43.99 -6.03
N TYR A 445 3.51 44.70 -4.91
CA TYR A 445 4.40 44.52 -3.77
C TYR A 445 4.01 43.25 -3.00
N ARG A 446 4.99 42.48 -2.53
CA ARG A 446 4.73 41.29 -1.70
C ARG A 446 5.84 41.06 -0.68
N LEU A 447 5.47 40.73 0.56
CA LEU A 447 6.38 40.24 1.59
C LEU A 447 6.14 38.74 1.78
N TYR A 448 7.17 37.93 1.64
CA TYR A 448 7.08 36.49 1.85
C TYR A 448 7.26 36.10 3.32
N PRO A 449 6.73 34.95 3.77
CA PRO A 449 7.16 34.31 5.01
C PRO A 449 8.68 34.15 5.03
N ALA A 450 9.30 34.45 6.17
CA ALA A 450 10.74 34.25 6.34
C ALA A 450 11.07 32.75 6.41
N TYR A 451 12.20 32.33 5.85
CA TYR A 451 12.64 30.94 5.86
C TYR A 451 14.11 30.81 6.26
N PRO A 452 14.45 29.89 7.19
CA PRO A 452 13.55 29.08 8.01
C PRO A 452 12.72 29.93 9.00
N ASN A 453 11.58 29.43 9.49
CA ASN A 453 10.78 30.03 10.57
C ASN A 453 9.84 28.97 11.19
N PRO A 454 10.11 28.41 12.39
CA PRO A 454 11.11 28.86 13.37
C PRO A 454 12.57 28.77 12.90
N PHE A 455 13.45 29.63 13.42
CA PHE A 455 14.84 29.74 12.96
C PHE A 455 15.87 29.80 14.10
N ASN A 456 17.12 29.43 13.81
CA ASN A 456 18.26 29.51 14.74
C ASN A 456 19.62 29.66 14.02
N PRO A 457 20.37 30.76 14.18
CA PRO A 457 19.94 32.11 14.53
C PRO A 457 19.63 32.95 13.28
N GLU A 458 19.64 32.37 12.07
CA GLU A 458 19.49 33.08 10.81
C GLU A 458 18.21 32.70 10.05
N THR A 459 17.56 33.70 9.46
CA THR A 459 16.39 33.54 8.60
C THR A 459 16.47 34.52 7.43
N THR A 460 15.94 34.10 6.27
CA THR A 460 15.89 34.90 5.05
C THR A 460 14.51 35.49 4.87
N ILE A 461 14.43 36.81 4.76
CA ILE A 461 13.21 37.56 4.45
C ILE A 461 13.25 37.90 2.95
N ARG A 462 12.31 37.35 2.19
CA ARG A 462 12.15 37.63 0.75
C ARG A 462 11.01 38.63 0.54
N TYR A 463 11.14 39.49 -0.47
CA TYR A 463 10.10 40.45 -0.85
C TYR A 463 10.26 40.91 -2.30
N ASP A 464 9.17 41.43 -2.83
CA ASP A 464 8.96 41.71 -4.24
C ASP A 464 8.62 43.19 -4.44
N LEU A 465 9.36 43.85 -5.33
CA LEU A 465 9.21 45.27 -5.66
C LEU A 465 8.75 45.46 -7.12
N PRO A 466 7.52 45.95 -7.38
CA PRO A 466 7.01 46.21 -8.73
C PRO A 466 7.72 47.35 -9.45
N GLU A 467 8.22 48.32 -8.68
CA GLU A 467 8.93 49.49 -9.17
C GLU A 467 10.09 49.83 -8.22
N GLN A 468 11.04 50.62 -8.72
CA GLN A 468 12.12 51.15 -7.90
C GLN A 468 11.53 52.04 -6.80
N THR A 469 11.75 51.67 -5.53
CA THR A 469 11.22 52.41 -4.39
C THR A 469 12.15 52.37 -3.19
N PHE A 470 11.88 53.21 -2.20
CA PHE A 470 12.61 53.21 -0.95
C PHE A 470 12.03 52.18 0.01
N VAL A 471 12.87 51.25 0.47
CA VAL A 471 12.46 50.10 1.28
C VAL A 471 12.97 50.23 2.71
N PHE A 472 12.05 50.07 3.66
CA PHE A 472 12.34 49.89 5.07
C PHE A 472 11.91 48.50 5.52
N ILE A 473 12.85 47.68 6.02
CA ILE A 473 12.51 46.45 6.72
C ILE A 473 12.93 46.57 8.17
N THR A 474 11.96 46.52 9.08
CA THR A 474 12.17 46.71 10.51
C THR A 474 11.67 45.52 11.30
N ILE A 475 12.51 45.04 12.21
CA ILE A 475 12.20 44.00 13.20
C ILE A 475 11.71 44.65 14.48
N TYR A 476 10.61 44.14 15.04
CA TYR A 476 9.99 44.53 16.29
C TYR A 476 9.87 43.32 17.23
N ASP A 477 9.85 43.55 18.54
CA ASP A 477 9.38 42.54 19.49
C ASP A 477 7.85 42.48 19.57
N VAL A 478 7.31 41.53 20.33
CA VAL A 478 5.87 41.33 20.53
C VAL A 478 5.12 42.53 21.09
N VAL A 479 5.81 43.50 21.71
CA VAL A 479 5.20 44.72 22.26
C VAL A 479 5.29 45.88 21.25
N GLY A 480 5.78 45.62 20.03
CA GLY A 480 5.96 46.62 18.98
C GLY A 480 7.18 47.52 19.17
N ARG A 481 8.10 47.18 20.08
CA ARG A 481 9.34 47.95 20.23
C ARG A 481 10.31 47.56 19.14
N LYS A 482 10.84 48.57 18.43
CA LYS A 482 11.82 48.39 17.36
C LYS A 482 13.12 47.77 17.88
N ILE A 483 13.48 46.61 17.35
CA ILE A 483 14.73 45.89 17.59
C ILE A 483 15.85 46.41 16.69
N ARG A 484 15.61 46.38 15.37
CA ARG A 484 16.58 46.83 14.36
C ARG A 484 15.89 47.07 13.02
N THR A 485 16.39 48.02 12.24
CA THR A 485 16.08 48.14 10.81
C THR A 485 17.19 47.43 10.03
N ILE A 486 16.81 46.47 9.19
CA ILE A 486 17.72 45.59 8.43
C ILE A 486 17.83 45.99 6.96
N VAL A 487 16.85 46.73 6.43
CA VAL A 487 16.91 47.40 5.13
C VAL A 487 16.43 48.84 5.30
N ASN A 488 17.17 49.80 4.74
CA ASN A 488 16.89 51.24 4.79
C ASN A 488 17.57 51.94 3.60
N GLU A 489 17.11 51.63 2.40
CA GLU A 489 17.73 52.11 1.17
C GLU A 489 16.75 52.08 -0.01
N GLN A 490 17.11 52.78 -1.09
CA GLN A 490 16.41 52.68 -2.36
C GLN A 490 16.85 51.41 -3.09
N GLN A 491 15.88 50.62 -3.57
CA GLN A 491 16.14 49.38 -4.30
C GLN A 491 15.38 49.39 -5.62
N ASP A 492 16.00 48.89 -6.69
CA ASP A 492 15.33 48.75 -7.99
C ASP A 492 14.24 47.66 -7.92
N SER A 493 13.33 47.70 -8.89
CA SER A 493 12.29 46.67 -9.06
C SER A 493 12.87 45.27 -9.16
N GLY A 494 12.06 44.27 -8.82
CA GLY A 494 12.40 42.86 -8.86
C GLY A 494 12.32 42.18 -7.49
N LYS A 495 12.70 40.90 -7.49
CA LYS A 495 12.74 40.06 -6.28
C LYS A 495 13.97 40.41 -5.44
N ARG A 496 13.80 40.52 -4.14
CA ARG A 496 14.83 40.91 -3.16
C ARG A 496 14.82 39.97 -1.96
N SER A 497 15.97 39.84 -1.31
CA SER A 497 16.09 39.07 -0.07
C SER A 497 17.10 39.71 0.88
N ILE A 498 16.86 39.52 2.18
CA ILE A 498 17.75 39.97 3.25
C ILE A 498 17.78 38.94 4.38
N ILE A 499 18.96 38.71 4.95
CA ILE A 499 19.14 37.81 6.10
C ILE A 499 19.05 38.60 7.40
N TRP A 500 18.29 38.10 8.36
CA TRP A 500 18.37 38.54 9.76
C TRP A 500 18.99 37.45 10.63
N ASN A 501 20.06 37.79 11.34
CA ASN A 501 20.85 36.88 12.17
C ASN A 501 20.55 37.02 13.67
N ALA A 502 19.29 37.31 14.03
CA ALA A 502 18.83 37.48 15.40
C ALA A 502 19.64 38.53 16.22
N LYS A 503 20.15 39.59 15.59
CA LYS A 503 20.88 40.67 16.28
C LYS A 503 20.09 41.98 16.36
N ASP A 504 20.24 42.66 17.49
CA ASP A 504 19.73 44.01 17.72
C ASP A 504 20.58 45.08 16.99
N LYS A 505 20.19 46.35 17.15
CA LYS A 505 20.92 47.51 16.59
C LYS A 505 22.37 47.65 17.07
N ASN A 506 22.73 47.07 18.21
CA ASN A 506 24.09 47.09 18.76
C ASN A 506 24.90 45.84 18.37
N GLY A 507 24.33 44.97 17.52
CA GLY A 507 24.94 43.71 17.11
C GLY A 507 24.86 42.61 18.16
N GLN A 508 24.08 42.80 19.22
CA GLN A 508 23.91 41.80 20.29
C GLN A 508 22.79 40.82 19.93
N PRO A 509 22.95 39.51 20.22
CA PRO A 509 21.89 38.54 20.03
C PRO A 509 20.63 38.90 20.82
N VAL A 510 19.47 38.73 20.21
CA VAL A 510 18.17 38.87 20.88
C VAL A 510 17.75 37.53 21.51
N SER A 511 16.81 37.57 22.47
CA SER A 511 16.37 36.35 23.16
C SER A 511 15.44 35.50 22.27
N ALA A 512 15.43 34.18 22.46
CA ALA A 512 14.43 33.31 21.82
C ALA A 512 13.01 33.80 22.13
N GLY A 513 12.12 33.70 21.15
CA GLY A 513 10.76 34.25 21.26
C GLY A 513 10.19 34.71 19.93
N ILE A 514 9.02 35.34 20.01
CA ILE A 514 8.29 35.84 18.84
C ILE A 514 8.77 37.25 18.50
N TYR A 515 8.95 37.50 17.21
CA TYR A 515 9.27 38.80 16.63
C TYR A 515 8.31 39.11 15.49
N LEU A 516 8.23 40.39 15.11
CA LEU A 516 7.51 40.83 13.93
C LEU A 516 8.50 41.50 12.99
N TYR A 517 8.38 41.26 11.69
CA TYR A 517 9.10 42.01 10.67
C TYR A 517 8.09 42.70 9.78
N GLN A 518 8.34 43.97 9.52
CA GLN A 518 7.50 44.81 8.68
C GLN A 518 8.33 45.35 7.54
N ILE A 519 7.79 45.24 6.32
CA ILE A 519 8.26 45.99 5.17
C ILE A 519 7.41 47.24 4.99
N GLN A 520 8.06 48.35 4.63
CA GLN A 520 7.43 49.53 4.08
C GLN A 520 8.16 49.89 2.79
N ALA A 521 7.44 49.87 1.66
CA ALA A 521 7.96 50.17 0.33
C ALA A 521 6.96 51.11 -0.39
N GLY A 522 7.26 52.41 -0.45
CA GLY A 522 6.27 53.41 -0.82
C GLY A 522 5.07 53.41 0.14
N ASP A 523 3.85 53.25 -0.40
CA ASP A 523 2.59 53.15 0.36
C ASP A 523 2.30 51.71 0.84
N PHE A 524 3.04 50.71 0.35
CA PHE A 524 2.86 49.32 0.75
C PHE A 524 3.46 49.07 2.13
N VAL A 525 2.64 48.56 3.05
CA VAL A 525 3.06 48.13 4.39
C VAL A 525 2.51 46.74 4.68
N GLN A 526 3.39 45.79 4.95
CA GLN A 526 3.00 44.43 5.35
C GLN A 526 3.84 43.98 6.54
N THR A 527 3.22 43.27 7.49
CA THR A 527 3.88 42.76 8.70
C THR A 527 3.64 41.26 8.80
N LYS A 528 4.69 40.49 9.12
CA LYS A 528 4.62 39.04 9.33
C LYS A 528 5.39 38.62 10.61
N LYS A 529 5.15 37.39 11.06
CA LYS A 529 5.66 36.83 12.33
C LYS A 529 6.97 36.05 12.13
N LEU A 530 7.87 36.14 13.10
CA LEU A 530 9.11 35.36 13.24
C LEU A 530 9.13 34.64 14.59
N ILE A 531 9.69 33.43 14.61
CA ILE A 531 9.87 32.62 15.82
C ILE A 531 11.35 32.24 15.92
N LEU A 532 12.09 32.89 16.81
CA LEU A 532 13.47 32.54 17.11
C LEU A 532 13.50 31.44 18.16
N ILE A 533 14.13 30.31 17.83
CA ILE A 533 14.40 29.21 18.76
C ILE A 533 15.88 29.16 19.11
N LYS A 534 16.21 28.50 20.22
CA LYS A 534 17.56 28.51 20.80
C LYS A 534 18.35 27.27 20.43
#